data_AF-A0A067R3A7-F1
#
_entry.id   AF-A0A067R3A7-F1
#
_cell.length_a   1.000
_cell.length_b   1.000
_cell.length_c   1.000
_cell.angle_alpha   90.00
_cell.angle_beta   90.00
_cell.angle_gamma   90.00
#
_symmetry.space_group_name_H-M   'P 1'
#
loop_
_entity.id
_entity.type
_entity.pdbx_description
1 polymer ?
#
loop_
_entity_poly.entity_id
_entity_poly.type
_entity_poly.pdbx_seq_one_letter_code
_entity_poly.pdbx_strand_id
1 'polypeptide(L)'
;MDSLLEELSDISMTKLVTWISSGAMIFGGMVPYIPQYREIKKTEETEGFSLFVCLSLLVANTLRILFWFGKRYEIPLLIQSIIMNVTMFAMIHLCVSVRSKNQIIRGRDRVFTDFDRRYFWAWTDFVSYVDFILLFTIISSVLMYLFIDFVPFVEVIGFLAVFTEALLGVPQVLCNYQNKSTEGMSLKMVIMWAMGDSFKTGYFLVREAPVQFWLCGGLQVCIDAFILCQVYWYRNKPGIRSKKQDAPD
;
A
#
# COMPACT_ATOMS: atom_id res chain seq x y z
N MET A 1 18.95 -20.11 40.62
CA MET A 1 18.42 -20.96 39.53
C MET A 1 17.17 -20.32 38.96
N ASP A 2 16.20 -19.97 39.81
CA ASP A 2 14.92 -19.39 39.37
C ASP A 2 15.05 -18.00 38.74
N SER A 3 15.89 -17.11 39.29
CA SER A 3 16.17 -15.79 38.69
C SER A 3 16.84 -15.86 37.31
N LEU A 4 17.69 -16.87 37.08
CA LEU A 4 18.31 -17.10 35.78
C LEU A 4 17.33 -17.72 34.78
N LEU A 5 16.41 -18.57 35.23
CA LEU A 5 15.34 -19.09 34.38
C LEU A 5 14.35 -17.99 34.00
N GLU A 6 14.06 -17.06 34.91
CA GLU A 6 13.22 -15.89 34.65
C GLU A 6 13.88 -14.92 33.66
N GLU A 7 15.17 -14.59 33.84
CA GLU A 7 15.93 -13.80 32.86
C GLU A 7 16.04 -14.48 31.48
N LEU A 8 16.30 -15.79 31.44
CA LEU A 8 16.35 -16.54 30.18
C LEU A 8 14.98 -16.61 29.49
N SER A 9 13.91 -16.74 30.28
CA SER A 9 12.54 -16.72 29.78
C SER A 9 12.18 -15.35 29.18
N ASP A 10 12.51 -14.26 29.87
CA ASP A 10 12.24 -12.90 29.40
C ASP A 10 13.03 -12.54 28.13
N ILE A 11 14.31 -12.94 28.07
CA ILE A 11 15.14 -12.77 26.88
C ILE A 11 14.58 -13.58 25.70
N SER A 12 14.13 -14.80 25.95
CA SER A 12 13.52 -15.67 24.93
C SER A 12 12.21 -15.08 24.41
N MET A 13 11.33 -14.60 25.30
CA MET A 13 10.06 -13.98 24.93
C MET A 13 10.27 -12.68 24.17
N THR A 14 11.20 -11.82 24.59
CA THR A 14 11.49 -10.56 23.91
C THR A 14 12.04 -10.78 22.50
N LYS A 15 12.93 -11.78 22.34
CA LYS A 15 13.42 -12.20 21.03
C LYS A 15 12.29 -12.73 20.17
N LEU A 16 11.45 -13.62 20.70
CA LEU A 16 10.31 -14.18 19.97
C LEU A 16 9.35 -13.08 19.49
N VAL A 17 8.98 -12.15 20.36
CA VAL A 17 8.12 -10.99 20.01
C VAL A 17 8.78 -10.12 18.96
N THR A 18 10.09 -9.88 19.05
CA THR A 18 10.85 -9.13 18.03
C THR A 18 10.84 -9.83 16.67
N TRP A 19 11.02 -11.15 16.63
CA TRP A 19 10.98 -11.93 15.40
C TRP A 19 9.58 -11.93 14.77
N ILE A 20 8.54 -12.17 15.57
CA ILE A 20 7.14 -12.16 15.11
C ILE A 20 6.77 -10.77 14.59
N SER A 21 7.08 -9.71 15.34
CA SER A 21 6.77 -8.34 14.93
C SER A 21 7.51 -7.95 13.65
N SER A 22 8.79 -8.32 13.52
CA SER A 22 9.56 -8.08 12.29
C SER A 22 8.98 -8.84 11.10
N GLY A 23 8.58 -10.10 11.29
CA GLY A 23 7.89 -10.89 10.26
C GLY A 23 6.56 -10.25 9.85
N ALA A 24 5.76 -9.82 10.83
CA ALA A 24 4.51 -9.12 10.58
C ALA A 24 4.72 -7.80 9.81
N MET A 25 5.79 -7.05 10.11
CA MET A 25 6.14 -5.83 9.38
C MET A 25 6.54 -6.11 7.94
N ILE A 26 7.32 -7.17 7.70
CA ILE A 26 7.79 -7.55 6.37
C ILE A 26 6.62 -7.97 5.46
N PHE A 27 5.72 -8.81 5.97
CA PHE A 27 4.66 -9.41 5.15
C PHE A 27 3.29 -8.73 5.29
N GLY A 28 3.05 -7.97 6.34
CA GLY A 28 1.72 -7.42 6.65
C GLY A 28 1.14 -6.60 5.51
N GLY A 29 1.95 -5.75 4.89
CA GLY A 29 1.51 -4.93 3.76
C GLY A 29 1.09 -5.73 2.52
N MET A 30 1.68 -6.91 2.27
CA MET A 30 1.35 -7.69 1.08
C MET A 30 0.08 -8.55 1.23
N VAL A 31 -0.35 -8.82 2.47
CA VAL A 31 -1.48 -9.72 2.78
C VAL A 31 -2.76 -9.37 2.01
N PRO A 32 -3.20 -8.10 1.91
CA PRO A 32 -4.43 -7.76 1.20
C PRO A 32 -4.39 -8.04 -0.31
N TYR A 33 -3.19 -8.08 -0.91
CA TYR A 33 -3.03 -8.30 -2.36
C TYR A 33 -3.08 -9.78 -2.74
N ILE A 34 -2.86 -10.70 -1.79
CA ILE A 34 -2.96 -12.15 -2.04
C ILE A 34 -4.38 -12.57 -2.44
N PRO A 35 -5.45 -12.25 -1.67
CA PRO A 35 -6.81 -12.59 -2.09
C PRO A 35 -7.20 -11.84 -3.37
N GLN A 36 -6.77 -10.57 -3.53
CA GLN A 36 -7.01 -9.79 -4.75
C GLN A 36 -6.42 -10.46 -6.00
N TYR A 37 -5.16 -10.92 -5.92
CA TYR A 37 -4.50 -11.64 -7.00
C TYR A 37 -5.26 -12.91 -7.37
N ARG A 38 -5.70 -13.68 -6.36
CA ARG A 38 -6.47 -14.91 -6.57
C ARG A 38 -7.83 -14.64 -7.20
N GLU A 39 -8.48 -13.56 -6.79
CA GLU A 39 -9.76 -13.13 -7.34
C GLU A 39 -9.63 -12.78 -8.82
N ILE A 40 -8.71 -11.89 -9.19
CA ILE A 40 -8.47 -11.50 -10.60
C ILE A 40 -8.12 -12.72 -11.45
N LYS A 41 -7.28 -13.63 -10.92
CA LYS A 41 -6.92 -14.86 -11.64
C LYS A 41 -8.11 -15.80 -11.84
N LYS A 42 -9.08 -15.80 -10.92
CA LYS A 42 -10.27 -16.68 -10.98
C LYS A 42 -11.38 -16.08 -11.85
N THR A 43 -11.63 -14.78 -11.72
CA THR A 43 -12.68 -14.08 -12.46
C THR A 43 -12.24 -13.74 -13.88
N GLU A 44 -10.93 -13.71 -14.13
CA GLU A 44 -10.34 -13.15 -15.34
C GLU A 44 -10.79 -11.70 -15.59
N GLU A 45 -11.13 -10.96 -14.52
CA GLU A 45 -11.60 -9.58 -14.60
C GLU A 45 -10.70 -8.66 -13.77
N THR A 46 -10.41 -7.46 -14.29
CA THR A 46 -9.46 -6.50 -13.66
C THR A 46 -10.10 -5.17 -13.26
N GLU A 47 -11.40 -4.98 -13.51
CA GLU A 47 -12.07 -3.69 -13.27
C GLU A 47 -12.10 -3.27 -11.80
N GLY A 48 -12.09 -4.24 -10.87
CA GLY A 48 -12.10 -3.99 -9.43
C GLY A 48 -10.76 -3.53 -8.84
N PHE A 49 -9.66 -3.55 -9.62
CA PHE A 49 -8.33 -3.21 -9.11
C PHE A 49 -7.66 -2.11 -9.95
N SER A 50 -7.25 -1.03 -9.27
CA SER A 50 -6.60 0.11 -9.91
C SER A 50 -5.09 -0.07 -9.98
N LEU A 51 -4.53 -0.03 -11.21
CA LEU A 51 -3.08 -0.03 -11.41
C LEU A 51 -2.38 1.18 -10.79
N PHE A 52 -3.09 2.30 -10.56
CA PHE A 52 -2.52 3.46 -9.88
C PHE A 52 -2.16 3.17 -8.42
N VAL A 53 -2.82 2.21 -7.77
CA VAL A 53 -2.39 1.75 -6.44
C VAL A 53 -1.01 1.12 -6.52
N CYS A 54 -0.75 0.31 -7.56
CA CYS A 54 0.58 -0.25 -7.81
C CYS A 54 1.60 0.85 -8.10
N LEU A 55 1.25 1.90 -8.87
CA LEU A 55 2.14 3.04 -9.10
C LEU A 55 2.55 3.69 -7.79
N SER A 56 1.57 4.10 -6.98
CA SER A 56 1.81 4.79 -5.72
C SER A 56 2.69 3.96 -4.80
N LEU A 57 2.45 2.66 -4.70
CA LEU A 57 3.26 1.75 -3.88
C LEU A 57 4.66 1.52 -4.44
N LEU A 58 4.81 1.35 -5.76
CA LEU A 58 6.13 1.19 -6.39
C LEU A 58 6.98 2.45 -6.17
N VAL A 59 6.40 3.63 -6.37
CA VAL A 59 7.08 4.91 -6.14
C VAL A 59 7.42 5.09 -4.66
N ALA A 60 6.45 4.90 -3.75
CA ALA A 60 6.64 5.03 -2.31
C ALA A 60 7.77 4.12 -1.78
N ASN A 61 7.76 2.85 -2.17
CA ASN A 61 8.74 1.86 -1.71
C ASN A 61 10.11 2.04 -2.37
N THR A 62 10.17 2.48 -3.63
CA THR A 62 11.44 2.84 -4.28
C THR A 62 12.09 4.02 -3.59
N LEU A 63 11.33 5.10 -3.32
CA LEU A 63 11.83 6.25 -2.57
C LEU A 63 12.24 5.86 -1.15
N ARG A 64 11.52 4.94 -0.51
CA ARG A 64 11.87 4.42 0.83
C ARG A 64 13.20 3.68 0.83
N ILE A 65 13.44 2.81 -0.16
CA ILE A 65 14.73 2.12 -0.34
C ILE A 65 15.85 3.15 -0.53
N LEU A 66 15.63 4.20 -1.32
CA LEU A 66 16.62 5.28 -1.49
C LEU A 66 16.87 6.05 -0.20
N PHE A 67 15.81 6.39 0.54
CA PHE A 67 15.90 7.06 1.83
C PHE A 67 16.76 6.27 2.82
N TRP A 68 16.70 4.93 2.80
CA TRP A 68 17.54 4.09 3.65
C TRP A 68 19.05 4.32 3.44
N PHE A 69 19.48 4.73 2.24
CA PHE A 69 20.89 5.07 1.98
C PHE A 69 21.30 6.42 2.59
N GLY A 70 20.40 7.39 2.62
CA GLY A 70 20.66 8.67 3.29
C GLY A 70 20.50 8.60 4.81
N LYS A 71 19.51 7.84 5.31
CA LYS A 71 19.22 7.68 6.73
C LYS A 71 18.82 6.25 7.04
N ARG A 72 19.69 5.53 7.75
CA ARG A 72 19.50 4.13 8.11
C ARG A 72 18.33 4.00 9.09
N TYR A 73 17.42 3.08 8.78
CA TYR A 73 16.37 2.61 9.67
C TYR A 73 16.33 1.08 9.64
N GLU A 74 15.51 0.49 10.50
CA GLU A 74 15.35 -0.95 10.72
C GLU A 74 15.22 -1.77 9.41
N ILE A 75 16.04 -2.83 9.30
CA ILE A 75 16.13 -3.70 8.12
C ILE A 75 14.77 -4.35 7.74
N PRO A 76 13.90 -4.77 8.67
CA PRO A 76 12.59 -5.30 8.33
C PRO A 76 11.76 -4.38 7.41
N LEU A 77 11.83 -3.06 7.58
CA LEU A 77 11.10 -2.11 6.72
C LEU A 77 11.73 -2.01 5.32
N LEU A 78 13.04 -2.18 5.22
CA LEU A 78 13.72 -2.22 3.92
C LEU A 78 13.30 -3.47 3.14
N ILE A 79 13.30 -4.63 3.81
CA ILE A 79 12.84 -5.90 3.23
C ILE A 79 11.36 -5.78 2.84
N GLN A 80 10.52 -5.18 3.70
CA GLN A 80 9.12 -4.90 3.41
C GLN A 80 8.98 -4.15 2.07
N SER A 81 9.75 -3.08 1.84
CA SER A 81 9.67 -2.30 0.60
C SER A 81 10.08 -3.10 -0.64
N ILE A 82 11.11 -3.95 -0.52
CA ILE A 82 11.54 -4.83 -1.61
C ILE A 82 10.41 -5.83 -1.94
N ILE A 83 9.87 -6.53 -0.94
CA ILE A 83 8.80 -7.51 -1.13
C ILE A 83 7.54 -6.84 -1.70
N MET A 84 7.21 -5.65 -1.22
CA MET A 84 6.06 -4.89 -1.73
C MET A 84 6.26 -4.52 -3.21
N ASN A 85 7.45 -4.08 -3.62
CA ASN A 85 7.75 -3.82 -5.04
C ASN A 85 7.57 -5.07 -5.90
N VAL A 86 8.09 -6.22 -5.47
CA VAL A 86 7.88 -7.50 -6.18
C VAL A 86 6.39 -7.85 -6.28
N THR A 87 5.64 -7.67 -5.20
CA THR A 87 4.19 -7.92 -5.17
C THR A 87 3.45 -7.00 -6.15
N MET A 88 3.81 -5.72 -6.21
CA MET A 88 3.18 -4.76 -7.12
C MET A 88 3.49 -5.08 -8.59
N PHE A 89 4.72 -5.47 -8.91
CA PHE A 89 5.04 -5.95 -10.26
C PHE A 89 4.26 -7.22 -10.61
N ALA A 90 4.12 -8.17 -9.69
CA ALA A 90 3.31 -9.37 -9.92
C ALA A 90 1.83 -9.02 -10.17
N MET A 91 1.27 -8.06 -9.41
CA MET A 91 -0.09 -7.56 -9.62
C MET A 91 -0.27 -6.89 -10.98
N ILE A 92 0.67 -6.01 -11.38
CA ILE A 92 0.64 -5.35 -12.70
C ILE A 92 0.73 -6.41 -13.81
N HIS A 93 1.68 -7.34 -13.71
CA HIS A 93 1.85 -8.40 -14.69
C HIS A 93 0.57 -9.22 -14.87
N LEU A 94 -0.08 -9.61 -13.76
CA LEU A 94 -1.36 -10.32 -13.81
C LEU A 94 -2.44 -9.47 -14.51
N CYS A 95 -2.62 -8.22 -14.10
CA CYS A 95 -3.66 -7.36 -14.64
C CYS A 95 -3.46 -7.09 -16.14
N VAL A 96 -2.23 -6.82 -16.56
CA VAL A 96 -1.89 -6.61 -17.97
C VAL A 96 -2.10 -7.90 -18.76
N SER A 97 -1.69 -9.05 -18.23
CA SER A 97 -1.88 -10.36 -18.89
C SER A 97 -3.36 -10.69 -19.11
N VAL A 98 -4.20 -10.44 -18.10
CA VAL A 98 -5.65 -10.66 -18.19
C VAL A 98 -6.29 -9.69 -19.17
N ARG A 99 -5.97 -8.39 -19.08
CA ARG A 99 -6.48 -7.38 -20.03
C ARG A 99 -6.10 -7.70 -21.47
N SER A 100 -4.87 -8.11 -21.71
CA SER A 100 -4.40 -8.49 -23.05
C SER A 100 -5.12 -9.72 -23.60
N LYS A 101 -5.55 -10.66 -22.74
CA LYS A 101 -6.32 -11.84 -23.17
C LYS A 101 -7.78 -11.50 -23.49
N ASN A 102 -8.39 -10.62 -22.71
CA ASN A 102 -9.81 -10.28 -22.86
C ASN A 102 -10.07 -9.24 -23.97
N GLN A 103 -9.03 -8.61 -24.51
CA GLN A 103 -9.18 -7.68 -25.62
C GLN A 103 -9.51 -8.41 -26.93
N ILE A 104 -10.80 -8.45 -27.28
CA ILE A 104 -11.35 -9.05 -28.52
C ILE A 104 -10.88 -8.29 -29.77
N ILE A 105 -10.73 -6.96 -29.67
CA ILE A 105 -10.20 -6.09 -30.73
C ILE A 105 -8.88 -5.51 -30.23
N ARG A 106 -7.76 -5.85 -30.88
CA ARG A 106 -6.46 -5.23 -30.61
C ARG A 106 -6.54 -3.75 -30.96
N GLY A 107 -6.64 -2.90 -29.93
CA GLY A 107 -6.45 -1.46 -30.07
C GLY A 107 -5.01 -1.11 -30.43
N ARG A 108 -4.71 0.17 -30.57
CA ARG A 108 -3.32 0.64 -30.73
C ARG A 108 -2.51 0.23 -29.50
N ASP A 109 -1.35 -0.38 -29.71
CA ASP A 109 -0.39 -0.67 -28.65
C ASP A 109 0.02 0.64 -28.00
N ARG A 110 -0.04 0.69 -26.66
CA ARG A 110 0.34 1.85 -25.87
C ARG A 110 1.56 1.48 -25.07
N VAL A 111 2.70 2.07 -25.42
CA VAL A 111 3.99 1.80 -24.82
C VAL A 111 4.53 3.03 -24.08
N PHE A 112 5.48 2.81 -23.18
CA PHE A 112 6.09 3.89 -22.40
C PHE A 112 6.73 4.98 -23.30
N THR A 113 7.33 4.57 -24.42
CA THR A 113 8.02 5.45 -25.37
C THR A 113 7.10 6.30 -26.25
N ASP A 114 5.77 6.11 -26.19
CA ASP A 114 4.83 6.94 -26.96
C ASP A 114 4.72 8.38 -26.41
N PHE A 115 5.17 8.62 -25.17
CA PHE A 115 5.12 9.92 -24.47
C PHE A 115 3.75 10.63 -24.46
N ASP A 116 2.65 9.92 -24.71
CA ASP A 116 1.30 10.46 -24.60
C ASP A 116 0.85 10.48 -23.13
N ARG A 117 0.88 11.67 -22.53
CA ARG A 117 0.48 11.90 -21.13
C ARG A 117 -0.95 11.47 -20.82
N ARG A 118 -1.84 11.42 -21.82
CA ARG A 118 -3.25 11.01 -21.62
C ARG A 118 -3.37 9.54 -21.21
N TYR A 119 -2.40 8.73 -21.57
CA TYR A 119 -2.36 7.29 -21.26
C TYR A 119 -1.25 6.95 -20.27
N PHE A 120 -0.83 7.92 -19.47
CA PHE A 120 0.14 7.68 -18.40
C PHE A 120 -0.34 6.55 -17.49
N TRP A 121 0.52 5.55 -17.28
CA TRP A 121 0.24 4.37 -16.46
C TRP A 121 -0.93 3.49 -16.96
N ALA A 122 -1.25 3.56 -18.25
CA ALA A 122 -2.29 2.76 -18.90
C ALA A 122 -1.74 1.99 -20.12
N TRP A 123 -0.48 1.54 -20.04
CA TRP A 123 0.21 0.79 -21.08
C TRP A 123 -0.37 -0.62 -21.27
N THR A 124 -0.23 -1.14 -22.49
CA THR A 124 -0.75 -2.46 -22.90
C THR A 124 0.19 -3.60 -22.57
N ASP A 125 1.47 -3.33 -22.34
CA ASP A 125 2.50 -4.32 -22.07
C ASP A 125 3.11 -4.12 -20.67
N PHE A 126 3.61 -5.20 -20.07
CA PHE A 126 4.21 -5.17 -18.74
C PHE A 126 5.57 -4.44 -18.73
N VAL A 127 6.33 -4.53 -19.82
CA VAL A 127 7.70 -4.01 -19.91
C VAL A 127 7.71 -2.49 -19.77
N SER A 128 6.76 -1.79 -20.38
CA SER A 128 6.56 -0.35 -20.23
C SER A 128 6.44 0.11 -18.76
N TYR A 129 5.79 -0.67 -17.89
CA TYR A 129 5.72 -0.35 -16.46
C TYR A 129 7.07 -0.53 -15.76
N VAL A 130 7.82 -1.58 -16.12
CA VAL A 130 9.17 -1.83 -15.60
C VAL A 130 10.12 -0.74 -16.05
N ASP A 131 10.10 -0.37 -17.33
CA ASP A 131 10.95 0.69 -17.90
C ASP A 131 10.72 2.03 -17.21
N PHE A 132 9.47 2.40 -16.95
CA PHE A 132 9.14 3.62 -16.21
C PHE A 132 9.72 3.60 -14.79
N ILE A 133 9.51 2.51 -14.05
CA ILE A 133 10.00 2.41 -12.66
C ILE A 133 11.53 2.34 -12.63
N LEU A 134 12.15 1.68 -13.61
CA LEU A 134 13.60 1.64 -13.74
C LEU A 134 14.16 3.04 -14.00
N LEU A 135 13.58 3.79 -14.95
CA LEU A 135 13.97 5.17 -15.24
C LEU A 135 13.80 6.07 -14.00
N PHE A 136 12.65 5.97 -13.32
CA PHE A 136 12.39 6.69 -12.08
C PHE A 136 13.43 6.36 -11.00
N THR A 137 13.79 5.09 -10.86
CA THR A 137 14.79 4.62 -9.90
C THR A 137 16.17 5.17 -10.24
N ILE A 138 16.60 5.12 -11.50
CA ILE A 138 17.91 5.63 -11.94
C ILE A 138 18.01 7.13 -11.67
N ILE A 139 17.02 7.91 -12.11
CA ILE A 139 17.00 9.37 -11.90
C ILE A 139 17.02 9.69 -10.40
N SER A 140 16.16 9.05 -9.63
CA SER A 140 16.07 9.29 -8.19
C SER A 140 17.34 8.85 -7.44
N SER A 141 18.00 7.79 -7.89
CA SER A 141 19.28 7.32 -7.33
C SER A 141 20.41 8.29 -7.62
N VAL A 142 20.48 8.83 -8.84
CA VAL A 142 21.47 9.86 -9.22
C VAL A 142 21.25 11.11 -8.38
N LEU A 143 20.00 11.58 -8.25
CA LEU A 143 19.68 12.71 -7.38
C LEU A 143 20.04 12.43 -5.91
N MET A 144 19.70 11.25 -5.39
CA MET A 144 20.08 10.85 -4.03
C MET A 144 21.59 10.86 -3.84
N TYR A 145 22.35 10.30 -4.78
CA TYR A 145 23.81 10.30 -4.72
C TYR A 145 24.40 11.72 -4.71
N LEU A 146 23.87 12.62 -5.55
CA LEU A 146 24.36 14.00 -5.64
C LEU A 146 24.02 14.86 -4.41
N PHE A 147 22.88 14.59 -3.75
CA PHE A 147 22.36 15.41 -2.65
C PHE A 147 22.36 14.69 -1.29
N ILE A 148 23.11 13.59 -1.15
CA ILE A 148 23.09 12.78 0.08
C ILE A 148 23.54 13.55 1.33
N ASP A 149 24.52 14.46 1.17
CA ASP A 149 25.02 15.30 2.26
C ASP A 149 24.07 16.46 2.61
N PHE A 150 23.09 16.74 1.75
CA PHE A 150 22.09 17.78 1.99
C PHE A 150 20.88 17.21 2.75
N VAL A 151 20.96 17.27 4.08
CA VAL A 151 19.96 16.70 5.01
C VAL A 151 18.50 17.04 4.64
N PRO A 152 18.11 18.29 4.30
CA PRO A 152 16.72 18.59 3.96
C PRO A 152 16.21 17.78 2.76
N PHE A 153 17.05 17.51 1.77
CA PHE A 153 16.67 16.68 0.63
C PHE A 153 16.39 15.24 1.06
N VAL A 154 17.28 14.64 1.86
CA VAL A 154 17.10 13.27 2.36
C VAL A 154 15.81 13.15 3.18
N GLU A 155 15.55 14.12 4.07
CA GLU A 155 14.34 14.14 4.90
C GLU A 155 13.06 14.31 4.07
N VAL A 156 13.09 15.13 3.01
CA VAL A 156 11.96 15.29 2.06
C VAL A 156 11.70 14.01 1.28
N ILE A 157 12.74 13.33 0.78
CA ILE A 157 12.58 12.04 0.10
C ILE A 157 11.95 11.01 1.02
N GLY A 158 12.43 10.90 2.27
CA GLY A 158 11.82 10.05 3.28
C GLY A 158 10.36 10.42 3.56
N PHE A 159 10.05 11.70 3.63
CA PHE A 159 8.67 12.16 3.86
C PHE A 159 7.77 11.77 2.68
N LEU A 160 8.16 12.09 1.44
CA LEU A 160 7.39 11.73 0.24
C LEU A 160 7.17 10.21 0.13
N ALA A 161 8.17 9.41 0.50
CA ALA A 161 8.09 7.96 0.47
C ALA A 161 7.00 7.40 1.41
N VAL A 162 6.93 7.89 2.65
CA VAL A 162 5.94 7.38 3.62
C VAL A 162 4.59 8.10 3.48
N PHE A 163 4.60 9.37 3.09
CA PHE A 163 3.39 10.14 2.84
C PHE A 163 2.58 9.59 1.65
N THR A 164 3.25 9.20 0.56
CA THR A 164 2.58 8.56 -0.60
C THR A 164 1.89 7.26 -0.19
N GLU A 165 2.50 6.47 0.70
CA GLU A 165 1.86 5.27 1.27
C GLU A 165 0.67 5.64 2.16
N ALA A 166 0.81 6.68 2.99
CA ALA A 166 -0.24 7.11 3.90
C ALA A 166 -1.51 7.59 3.19
N LEU A 167 -1.39 8.15 1.98
CA LEU A 167 -2.51 8.63 1.20
C LEU A 167 -3.33 7.54 0.50
N LEU A 168 -2.93 6.26 0.57
CA LEU A 168 -3.65 5.16 -0.09
C LEU A 168 -5.10 5.00 0.41
N GLY A 169 -5.38 5.34 1.67
CA GLY A 169 -6.74 5.29 2.24
C GLY A 169 -7.63 6.49 1.86
N VAL A 170 -7.05 7.60 1.37
CA VAL A 170 -7.81 8.83 1.10
C VAL A 170 -8.83 8.69 -0.04
N PRO A 171 -8.54 8.02 -1.17
CA PRO A 171 -9.55 7.77 -2.19
C PRO A 171 -10.80 7.09 -1.64
N GLN A 172 -10.64 6.16 -0.70
CA GLN A 172 -11.77 5.49 -0.07
C GLN A 172 -12.62 6.44 0.77
N VAL A 173 -11.96 7.33 1.53
CA VAL A 173 -12.63 8.39 2.29
C VAL A 173 -13.49 9.27 1.37
N LEU A 174 -12.93 9.67 0.22
CA LEU A 174 -13.59 10.52 -0.75
C LEU A 174 -14.79 9.80 -1.40
N CYS A 175 -14.61 8.54 -1.83
CA CYS A 175 -15.68 7.74 -2.41
C CYS A 175 -16.86 7.56 -1.44
N ASN A 176 -16.58 7.24 -0.18
CA ASN A 176 -17.61 7.13 0.86
C ASN A 176 -18.35 8.46 1.05
N TYR A 177 -17.62 9.58 1.05
CA TYR A 177 -18.21 10.90 1.20
C TYR A 177 -19.06 11.32 -0.01
N GLN A 178 -18.61 11.03 -1.23
CA GLN A 178 -19.35 11.35 -2.46
C GLN A 178 -20.60 10.49 -2.61
N ASN A 179 -20.46 9.17 -2.41
CA ASN A 179 -21.55 8.22 -2.57
C ASN A 179 -22.54 8.24 -1.39
N LYS A 180 -22.15 8.85 -0.25
CA LYS A 180 -22.89 8.84 1.01
C LYS A 180 -23.32 7.43 1.46
N SER A 181 -22.57 6.41 1.03
CA SER A 181 -22.82 5.00 1.26
C SER A 181 -21.48 4.26 1.43
N THR A 182 -21.50 3.19 2.21
CA THR A 182 -20.39 2.22 2.34
C THR A 182 -20.81 0.83 1.89
N GLU A 183 -21.82 0.75 1.02
CA GLU A 183 -22.29 -0.50 0.42
C GLU A 183 -21.17 -1.13 -0.43
N GLY A 184 -20.95 -2.44 -0.26
CA GLY A 184 -19.82 -3.15 -0.86
C GLY A 184 -18.53 -3.15 -0.02
N MET A 185 -18.42 -2.30 1.00
CA MET A 185 -17.26 -2.30 1.90
C MET A 185 -17.43 -3.32 3.05
N SER A 186 -16.45 -4.21 3.20
CA SER A 186 -16.37 -5.16 4.30
C SER A 186 -15.86 -4.49 5.58
N LEU A 187 -16.72 -4.39 6.60
CA LEU A 187 -16.32 -3.85 7.92
C LEU A 187 -15.12 -4.61 8.52
N LYS A 188 -15.04 -5.93 8.32
CA LYS A 188 -13.92 -6.75 8.81
C LYS A 188 -12.59 -6.32 8.20
N MET A 189 -12.60 -5.94 6.92
CA MET A 189 -11.41 -5.46 6.20
C MET A 189 -10.92 -4.13 6.77
N VAL A 190 -11.83 -3.18 6.99
CA VAL A 190 -11.48 -1.85 7.54
C VAL A 190 -10.92 -1.97 8.95
N ILE A 191 -11.50 -2.83 9.80
CA ILE A 191 -10.97 -3.09 11.15
C ILE A 191 -9.55 -3.70 11.05
N MET A 192 -9.33 -4.62 10.12
CA MET A 192 -8.01 -5.23 9.92
C MET A 192 -6.96 -4.20 9.46
N TRP A 193 -7.34 -3.25 8.58
CA TRP A 193 -6.48 -2.14 8.20
C TRP A 193 -6.11 -1.27 9.40
N ALA A 194 -7.11 -0.81 10.15
CA ALA A 194 -6.90 0.02 11.34
C ALA A 194 -5.99 -0.66 12.37
N MET A 195 -6.18 -1.97 12.59
CA MET A 195 -5.31 -2.76 13.49
C MET A 195 -3.88 -2.88 12.95
N GLY A 196 -3.72 -3.13 11.65
CA GLY A 196 -2.42 -3.22 11.00
C GLY A 196 -1.64 -1.91 11.08
N ASP A 197 -2.29 -0.79 10.75
CA ASP A 197 -1.65 0.54 10.76
C ASP A 197 -1.38 1.03 12.19
N SER A 198 -2.24 0.68 13.16
CA SER A 198 -1.98 0.93 14.59
C SER A 198 -0.76 0.14 15.07
N PHE A 199 -0.68 -1.16 14.74
CA PHE A 199 0.46 -2.00 15.07
C PHE A 199 1.76 -1.48 14.46
N LYS A 200 1.72 -1.12 13.16
CA LYS A 200 2.85 -0.56 12.42
C LYS A 200 3.34 0.76 13.04
N THR A 201 2.41 1.64 13.41
CA THR A 201 2.73 2.92 14.07
C THR A 201 3.34 2.70 15.46
N GLY A 202 2.80 1.76 16.23
CA GLY A 202 3.39 1.35 17.52
C GLY A 202 4.81 0.80 17.36
N TYR A 203 5.04 -0.02 16.33
CA TYR A 203 6.38 -0.53 16.00
C TYR A 203 7.37 0.60 15.70
N PHE A 204 6.94 1.63 14.97
CA PHE A 204 7.77 2.81 14.67
C PHE A 204 8.17 3.60 15.91
N LEU A 205 7.24 3.77 16.86
CA LEU A 205 7.52 4.46 18.13
C LEU A 205 8.48 3.67 19.01
N VAL A 206 8.26 2.35 19.14
CA VAL A 206 9.10 1.47 19.96
C VAL A 206 10.52 1.32 19.39
N ARG A 207 10.67 1.34 18.07
CA ARG A 207 11.97 1.21 17.38
C ARG A 207 12.64 2.55 17.07
N GLU A 208 12.12 3.65 17.61
CA GLU A 208 12.65 5.01 17.39
C GLU A 208 12.89 5.31 15.89
N ALA A 209 11.95 4.90 15.05
CA ALA A 209 12.05 5.10 13.61
C ALA A 209 12.09 6.60 13.26
N PRO A 210 12.66 6.98 12.10
CA PRO A 210 12.69 8.37 11.67
C PRO A 210 11.31 9.04 11.73
N VAL A 211 11.28 10.34 12.02
CA VAL A 211 10.05 11.11 12.30
C VAL A 211 8.94 10.93 11.27
N GLN A 212 9.33 10.76 10.00
CA GLN A 212 8.43 10.53 8.88
C GLN A 212 7.54 9.30 9.08
N PHE A 213 8.08 8.22 9.68
CA PHE A 213 7.39 6.94 9.82
C PHE A 213 6.23 7.03 10.82
N TRP A 214 6.48 7.50 12.04
CA TRP A 214 5.42 7.58 13.04
C TRP A 214 4.44 8.73 12.76
N LEU A 215 4.90 9.83 12.14
CA LEU A 215 4.01 10.91 11.72
C LEU A 215 3.01 10.44 10.64
N CYS A 216 3.52 9.81 9.57
CA CYS A 216 2.67 9.28 8.51
C CYS A 216 1.87 8.05 8.97
N GLY A 217 2.42 7.21 9.85
CA GLY A 217 1.68 6.11 10.47
C GLY A 217 0.50 6.61 11.30
N GLY A 218 0.70 7.67 12.10
CA GLY A 218 -0.39 8.35 12.79
C GLY A 218 -1.47 8.87 11.83
N LEU A 219 -1.06 9.47 10.71
CA LEU A 219 -1.99 9.90 9.66
C LEU A 219 -2.79 8.71 9.08
N GLN A 220 -2.15 7.57 8.83
CA GLN A 220 -2.84 6.35 8.36
C GLN A 220 -3.91 5.89 9.35
N VAL A 221 -3.56 5.80 10.63
CA VAL A 221 -4.51 5.44 11.70
C VAL A 221 -5.68 6.43 11.77
N CYS A 222 -5.42 7.74 11.58
CA CYS A 222 -6.48 8.75 11.52
C CYS A 222 -7.40 8.57 10.30
N ILE A 223 -6.85 8.26 9.13
CA ILE A 223 -7.62 7.99 7.91
C ILE A 223 -8.51 6.75 8.13
N ASP A 224 -7.97 5.68 8.68
CA ASP A 224 -8.71 4.46 8.97
C ASP A 224 -9.83 4.68 9.99
N ALA A 225 -9.54 5.44 11.06
CA ALA A 225 -10.55 5.85 12.03
C ALA A 225 -11.67 6.66 11.35
N PHE A 226 -11.32 7.56 10.42
CA PHE A 226 -12.31 8.32 9.65
C PHE A 226 -13.18 7.42 8.77
N ILE A 227 -12.59 6.43 8.10
CA ILE A 227 -13.33 5.44 7.30
C ILE A 227 -14.27 4.64 8.22
N LEU A 228 -13.81 4.18 9.38
CA LEU A 228 -14.64 3.47 10.36
C LEU A 228 -15.83 4.33 10.82
N CYS A 229 -15.60 5.62 11.10
CA CYS A 229 -16.67 6.56 11.42
C CYS A 229 -17.67 6.69 10.26
N GLN A 230 -17.21 6.78 9.00
CA GLN A 230 -18.09 6.81 7.83
C GLN A 230 -18.91 5.52 7.70
N VAL A 231 -18.30 4.35 7.94
CA VAL A 231 -19.02 3.06 7.92
C VAL A 231 -20.11 3.03 8.98
N TYR A 232 -19.80 3.43 10.22
CA TYR A 232 -20.79 3.49 11.30
C TYR A 232 -21.94 4.45 10.96
N TRP A 233 -21.62 5.65 10.47
CA TRP A 233 -22.63 6.67 10.15
C TRP A 233 -23.51 6.28 8.97
N TYR A 234 -22.93 5.81 7.86
CA TYR A 234 -23.68 5.50 6.65
C TYR A 234 -24.42 4.16 6.73
N ARG A 235 -23.96 3.18 7.52
CA ARG A 235 -24.72 1.93 7.76
C ARG A 235 -25.92 2.13 8.68
N ASN A 236 -25.86 3.08 9.61
CA ASN A 236 -26.94 3.32 10.57
C ASN A 236 -28.04 4.25 10.05
N LYS A 237 -27.96 4.75 8.81
CA LYS A 237 -29.07 5.47 8.18
C LYS A 237 -30.13 4.47 7.68
N PRO A 238 -31.33 4.44 8.27
CA PRO A 238 -32.44 3.67 7.71
C PRO A 238 -33.02 4.45 6.51
N GLY A 239 -32.95 3.86 5.32
CA GLY A 239 -33.47 4.42 4.07
C GLY A 239 -32.34 4.59 3.06
N ILE A 240 -32.13 3.70 2.09
CA ILE A 240 -33.08 3.21 1.09
C ILE A 240 -32.92 1.68 0.95
N ARG A 241 -33.46 0.89 1.87
CA ARG A 241 -33.72 -0.53 1.58
C ARG A 241 -35.01 -0.58 0.77
N SER A 242 -34.86 -0.49 -0.54
CA SER A 242 -35.78 -0.99 -1.56
C SER A 242 -37.27 -0.66 -1.37
N LYS A 243 -37.70 0.45 -1.98
CA LYS A 243 -39.07 0.66 -2.50
C LYS A 243 -39.41 -0.30 -3.66
N LYS A 244 -38.91 -1.54 -3.65
CA LYS A 244 -38.98 -2.49 -4.77
C LYS A 244 -39.60 -3.86 -4.39
N GLN A 245 -40.20 -3.97 -3.21
CA GLN A 245 -40.88 -5.21 -2.76
C GLN A 245 -42.42 -5.10 -2.69
N ASP A 246 -43.01 -3.92 -2.90
CA ASP A 246 -44.46 -3.72 -2.82
C ASP A 246 -45.00 -3.11 -4.14
N ALA A 247 -44.95 -3.90 -5.22
CA ALA A 247 -45.88 -3.71 -6.34
C ALA A 247 -46.84 -4.90 -6.29
N PRO A 248 -48.13 -4.70 -5.97
CA PRO A 248 -49.12 -5.78 -6.11
C PRO A 248 -49.31 -6.09 -7.60
N ASP A 249 -49.38 -7.38 -7.90
CA ASP A 249 -49.78 -7.95 -9.21
C ASP A 249 -51.18 -7.47 -9.64
#